data_AF-A0A5C6DUU2-F1
#
_entry.id   AF-A0A5C6DUU2-F1
#
_cell.length_a   1.000
_cell.length_b   1.000
_cell.length_c   1.000
_cell.angle_alpha   90.00
_cell.angle_beta   90.00
_cell.angle_gamma   90.00
#
_symmetry.space_group_name_H-M   'P 1'
#
loop_
_entity.id
_entity.type
_entity.pdbx_description
1 polymer ?
#
loop_
_entity_poly.entity_id
_entity_poly.type
_entity_poly.pdbx_seq_one_letter_code
_entity_poly.pdbx_strand_id
1 'polypeptide(L)'
;MDTYGDLGRGPLQAPKEQQKGYPLSQCMSCGCCLEACPQYIKVTVDRSENETDEEYQTHRDNVLDRSFIGAAAMSQVVLMNSHPTGKMTEEERIEKRIAPGGIQNCGKAGNCQAVCPKEIPLMHSWGRAGRAATIHVIKKFFEGTS
;
A
#
# COMPACT_ATOMS: atom_id res chain seq x y z
N MET A 1 -25.72 -12.87 -0.79
CA MET A 1 -26.31 -13.63 -1.92
C MET A 1 -25.14 -14.16 -2.72
N ASP A 2 -24.79 -15.43 -2.52
CA ASP A 2 -23.71 -16.07 -3.27
C ASP A 2 -24.34 -16.71 -4.51
N THR A 3 -24.28 -16.00 -5.64
CA THR A 3 -24.67 -16.59 -6.91
C THR A 3 -23.59 -17.57 -7.33
N TYR A 4 -23.84 -18.87 -7.15
CA TYR A 4 -23.05 -19.99 -7.68
C TYR A 4 -23.06 -20.09 -9.23
N GLY A 5 -23.44 -19.01 -9.92
CA GLY A 5 -23.35 -18.94 -11.38
C GLY A 5 -21.89 -18.86 -11.82
N ASP A 6 -21.57 -19.53 -12.93
CA ASP A 6 -20.26 -19.42 -13.56
C ASP A 6 -19.99 -17.96 -13.96
N LEU A 7 -19.08 -17.30 -13.23
CA LEU A 7 -18.66 -15.91 -13.46
C LEU A 7 -17.74 -15.78 -14.69
N GLY A 8 -17.50 -16.88 -15.40
CA GLY A 8 -16.57 -16.95 -16.51
C GLY A 8 -15.11 -16.94 -16.06
N ARG A 9 -14.22 -17.04 -17.04
CA ARG A 9 -12.78 -17.06 -16.78
C ARG A 9 -12.28 -15.66 -16.40
N GLY A 10 -11.52 -15.56 -15.32
CA GLY A 10 -10.83 -14.34 -14.93
C GLY A 10 -9.81 -13.85 -15.98
N PRO A 11 -9.36 -12.59 -15.89
CA PRO A 11 -8.44 -12.02 -16.87
C PRO A 11 -7.13 -12.83 -16.91
N LEU A 12 -6.64 -13.08 -18.13
CA LEU A 12 -5.38 -13.78 -18.34
C LEU A 12 -4.19 -12.89 -17.97
N GLN A 13 -3.17 -13.48 -17.33
CA GLN A 13 -1.91 -12.82 -17.03
C GLN A 13 -0.77 -13.42 -17.83
N ALA A 14 0.10 -12.56 -18.37
CA ALA A 14 1.32 -13.01 -19.01
C ALA A 14 2.29 -13.59 -17.98
N PRO A 15 3.04 -14.67 -18.30
CA PRO A 15 3.99 -15.30 -17.37
C PRO A 15 5.01 -14.32 -16.79
N LYS A 16 5.46 -13.35 -17.61
CA LYS A 16 6.40 -12.30 -17.18
C LYS A 16 5.84 -11.40 -16.08
N GLU A 17 4.54 -11.09 -16.11
CA GLU A 17 3.90 -10.27 -15.07
C GLU A 17 3.67 -11.10 -13.81
N GLN A 18 3.27 -12.37 -13.96
CA GLN A 18 3.14 -13.29 -12.84
C GLN A 18 4.46 -13.48 -12.09
N GLN A 19 5.58 -13.65 -12.80
CA GLN A 19 6.91 -13.78 -12.20
C GLN A 19 7.32 -12.55 -11.37
N LYS A 20 6.87 -11.35 -11.75
CA LYS A 20 7.13 -10.13 -10.97
C LYS A 20 6.24 -10.02 -9.73
N GLY A 21 4.98 -10.45 -9.85
CA GLY A 21 4.00 -10.39 -8.76
C GLY A 21 4.19 -11.47 -7.70
N TYR A 22 4.62 -12.66 -8.11
CA TYR A 22 4.73 -13.83 -7.23
C TYR A 22 5.57 -13.59 -5.96
N PRO A 23 6.76 -12.96 -5.99
CA PRO A 23 7.48 -12.62 -4.77
C PRO A 23 6.69 -11.68 -3.84
N LEU A 24 5.91 -10.74 -4.39
CA LEU A 24 5.14 -9.79 -3.58
C LEU A 24 3.91 -10.44 -2.94
N SER A 25 3.35 -11.49 -3.56
CA SER A 25 2.20 -12.23 -3.02
C SER A 25 2.57 -13.21 -1.89
N GLN A 26 3.87 -13.43 -1.65
CA GLN A 26 4.34 -14.32 -0.58
C GLN A 26 4.35 -13.66 0.81
N CYS A 27 3.90 -12.41 0.93
CA CYS A 27 3.80 -11.74 2.23
C CYS A 27 2.86 -12.53 3.17
N MET A 28 3.40 -12.96 4.31
CA MET A 28 2.65 -13.68 5.35
C MET A 28 2.22 -12.76 6.51
N SER A 29 2.27 -11.44 6.32
CA SER A 29 1.85 -10.44 7.31
C SER A 29 2.51 -10.56 8.69
N CYS A 30 3.77 -11.03 8.74
CA CYS A 30 4.51 -11.24 9.98
C CYS A 30 4.91 -9.96 10.74
N GLY A 31 4.86 -8.79 10.10
CA GLY A 31 5.23 -7.51 10.73
C GLY A 31 6.72 -7.22 10.89
N CYS A 32 7.64 -8.16 10.60
CA CYS A 32 9.09 -7.94 10.77
C CYS A 32 9.60 -6.67 10.05
N CYS A 33 9.06 -6.38 8.86
CA CYS A 33 9.45 -5.20 8.09
C CYS A 33 8.98 -3.86 8.70
N LEU A 34 7.98 -3.90 9.58
CA LEU A 34 7.47 -2.74 10.31
C LEU A 34 8.31 -2.52 11.57
N GLU A 35 8.54 -3.58 12.36
CA GLU A 35 9.34 -3.54 13.58
C GLU A 35 10.80 -3.13 13.33
N ALA A 36 11.40 -3.57 12.23
CA ALA A 36 12.79 -3.19 11.90
C ALA A 36 12.93 -1.80 11.27
N CYS A 37 11.82 -1.14 10.92
CA CYS A 37 11.85 0.14 10.22
C CYS A 37 11.95 1.31 11.20
N PRO A 38 13.02 2.13 11.16
CA PRO A 38 13.19 3.23 12.10
C PRO A 38 12.21 4.39 11.88
N GLN A 39 11.53 4.45 10.72
CA GLN A 39 10.49 5.44 10.42
C GLN A 39 9.08 4.96 10.78
N TYR A 40 8.91 3.66 11.04
CA TYR A 40 7.61 3.13 11.42
C TYR A 40 7.45 3.19 12.94
N ILE A 41 6.37 3.80 13.40
CA ILE A 41 6.01 3.85 14.81
C ILE A 41 4.63 3.22 14.95
N LYS A 42 4.49 2.31 15.91
CA LYS A 42 3.17 1.74 16.25
C LYS A 42 2.31 2.85 16.82
N VAL A 43 1.22 3.14 16.12
CA VAL A 43 0.25 4.16 16.54
C VAL A 43 -0.94 3.49 17.20
N THR A 44 -1.27 3.94 18.40
CA THR A 44 -2.45 3.54 19.17
C THR A 44 -3.34 4.76 19.34
N VAL A 45 -4.64 4.61 19.03
CA VAL A 45 -5.63 5.68 19.16
C VAL A 45 -6.65 5.27 20.22
N ASP A 46 -6.52 5.87 21.40
CA ASP A 46 -7.45 5.67 22.50
C ASP A 46 -8.66 6.59 22.35
N ARG A 47 -9.84 6.08 22.74
CA ARG A 47 -11.09 6.85 22.73
C ARG A 47 -11.22 7.64 24.02
N SER A 48 -11.62 8.90 23.91
CA SER A 48 -11.97 9.71 25.09
C SER A 48 -13.35 9.35 25.62
N GLU A 49 -13.54 9.42 26.94
CA GLU A 49 -14.82 9.12 27.60
C GLU A 49 -15.98 9.99 27.08
N ASN A 50 -15.68 11.21 26.62
CA ASN A 50 -16.67 12.18 26.15
C ASN A 50 -16.81 12.23 24.61
N GLU A 51 -16.14 11.36 23.87
CA GLU A 51 -16.27 11.30 22.40
C GLU A 51 -17.48 10.47 21.98
N THR A 52 -18.30 11.02 21.10
CA THR A 52 -19.28 10.25 20.32
C THR A 52 -18.57 9.27 19.38
N ASP A 53 -19.30 8.30 18.83
CA ASP A 53 -18.72 7.32 17.90
C ASP A 53 -18.17 8.01 16.64
N GLU A 54 -18.88 9.00 16.09
CA GLU A 54 -18.48 9.75 14.88
C GLU A 54 -17.24 10.61 15.12
N GLU A 55 -17.15 11.27 16.28
CA GLU A 55 -15.97 12.03 16.67
C GLU A 55 -14.75 11.12 16.82
N TYR A 56 -14.92 9.96 17.45
CA TYR A 56 -13.85 8.97 17.59
C TYR A 56 -13.37 8.44 16.22
N GLN A 57 -14.29 8.12 15.29
CA GLN A 57 -13.89 7.70 13.94
C GLN A 57 -13.06 8.79 13.26
N THR A 58 -13.54 10.04 13.31
CA THR A 58 -12.88 11.19 12.69
C THR A 58 -11.49 11.42 13.28
N HIS A 59 -11.36 11.38 14.62
CA HIS A 59 -10.08 11.49 15.31
C HIS A 59 -9.13 10.35 14.91
N ARG A 60 -9.59 9.10 14.94
CA ARG A 60 -8.80 7.93 14.57
C ARG A 60 -8.30 8.02 13.14
N ASP A 61 -9.18 8.31 12.19
CA ASP A 61 -8.81 8.36 10.77
C ASP A 61 -7.80 9.49 10.51
N ASN A 62 -7.97 10.66 11.15
CA ASN A 62 -7.00 11.75 11.08
C ASN A 62 -5.59 11.39 11.60
N VAL A 63 -5.51 10.53 12.62
CA VAL A 63 -4.24 10.05 13.17
C VAL A 63 -3.62 8.98 12.26
N LEU A 64 -4.42 8.02 11.80
CA LEU A 64 -3.95 6.92 10.94
C LEU A 64 -3.51 7.41 9.55
N ASP A 65 -4.22 8.38 8.95
CA ASP A 65 -3.92 8.92 7.62
C ASP A 65 -2.57 9.67 7.56
N ARG A 66 -2.08 10.16 8.70
CA ARG A 66 -0.77 10.82 8.82
C ARG A 66 0.34 9.87 9.26
N SER A 67 -0.01 8.68 9.72
CA SER A 67 0.93 7.69 10.24
C SER A 67 1.57 6.91 9.10
N PHE A 68 2.87 6.61 9.21
CA PHE A 68 3.57 5.91 8.14
C PHE A 68 3.01 4.50 7.92
N ILE A 69 2.50 4.21 6.72
CA ILE A 69 1.87 2.92 6.38
C ILE A 69 2.85 1.73 6.28
N GLY A 70 4.14 2.00 6.16
CA GLY A 70 5.20 0.99 6.18
C GLY A 70 5.32 0.11 4.91
N ALA A 71 6.32 -0.78 4.93
CA ALA A 71 6.73 -1.54 3.74
C ALA A 71 5.72 -2.63 3.34
N ALA A 72 5.03 -3.26 4.30
CA ALA A 72 4.07 -4.31 4.03
C ALA A 72 2.90 -3.80 3.17
N ALA A 73 2.22 -2.75 3.63
CA ALA A 73 1.11 -2.14 2.89
C ALA A 73 1.55 -1.60 1.53
N MET A 74 2.69 -0.90 1.47
CA MET A 74 3.22 -0.37 0.21
C MET A 74 3.48 -1.47 -0.83
N SER A 75 4.09 -2.58 -0.42
CA SER A 75 4.36 -3.71 -1.32
C SER A 75 3.08 -4.38 -1.83
N GLN A 76 2.06 -4.47 -0.97
CA GLN A 76 0.74 -4.98 -1.38
C GLN A 76 0.08 -4.07 -2.41
N VAL A 77 0.18 -2.75 -2.28
CA VAL A 77 -0.37 -1.84 -3.30
C VAL A 77 0.33 -2.03 -4.64
N VAL A 78 1.66 -2.22 -4.66
CA VAL A 78 2.40 -2.52 -5.90
C VAL A 78 1.93 -3.82 -6.54
N LEU A 79 1.73 -4.87 -5.74
CA LEU A 79 1.19 -6.14 -6.21
C LEU A 79 -0.21 -5.96 -6.82
N MET A 80 -1.12 -5.33 -6.07
CA MET A 80 -2.51 -5.17 -6.48
C MET A 80 -2.61 -4.34 -7.76
N ASN A 81 -1.88 -3.23 -7.86
CA ASN A 81 -1.89 -2.39 -9.06
C ASN A 81 -1.29 -3.10 -10.29
N SER A 82 -0.38 -4.07 -10.09
CA SER A 82 0.15 -4.88 -11.20
C SER A 82 -0.86 -5.92 -11.73
N HIS A 83 -1.89 -6.26 -10.93
CA HIS A 83 -2.89 -7.24 -11.31
C HIS A 83 -3.95 -6.62 -12.25
N PRO A 84 -4.42 -7.32 -13.31
CA PRO A 84 -5.43 -6.79 -14.24
C PRO A 84 -6.68 -6.23 -13.56
N THR A 85 -7.21 -6.93 -12.55
CA THR A 85 -8.40 -6.46 -11.81
C THR A 85 -8.09 -5.28 -10.88
N GLY A 86 -6.85 -5.16 -10.41
CA GLY A 86 -6.46 -4.08 -9.51
C GLY A 86 -6.28 -2.73 -10.20
N LYS A 87 -6.10 -2.72 -11.53
CA LYS A 87 -5.98 -1.48 -12.33
C LYS A 87 -7.20 -0.57 -12.23
N MET A 88 -8.39 -1.13 -12.02
CA MET A 88 -9.63 -0.34 -11.92
C MET A 88 -9.64 0.62 -10.72
N THR A 89 -8.82 0.35 -9.70
CA THR A 89 -8.71 1.13 -8.46
C THR A 89 -7.27 1.57 -8.21
N GLU A 90 -6.41 1.51 -9.24
CA GLU A 90 -4.99 1.85 -9.11
C GLU A 90 -4.80 3.32 -8.71
N GLU A 91 -5.56 4.22 -9.32
CA GLU A 91 -5.47 5.66 -9.07
C GLU A 91 -5.80 6.00 -7.60
N GLU A 92 -6.91 5.47 -7.08
CA GLU A 92 -7.31 5.63 -5.68
C GLU A 92 -6.22 5.14 -4.71
N ARG A 93 -5.61 3.97 -5.00
CA ARG A 93 -4.51 3.47 -4.18
C ARG A 93 -3.25 4.33 -4.28
N ILE A 94 -2.96 4.90 -5.46
CA ILE A 94 -1.82 5.81 -5.62
C ILE A 94 -2.06 7.10 -4.83
N GLU A 95 -3.27 7.66 -4.86
CA GLU A 95 -3.64 8.84 -4.07
C GLU A 95 -3.42 8.60 -2.57
N LYS A 96 -3.95 7.49 -2.05
CA LYS A 96 -3.75 7.13 -0.64
C LYS A 96 -2.29 6.87 -0.28
N ARG A 97 -1.47 6.41 -1.23
CA ARG A 97 -0.02 6.23 -1.03
C ARG A 97 0.78 7.53 -1.00
N ILE A 98 0.31 8.60 -1.63
CA ILE A 98 1.00 9.90 -1.65
C ILE A 98 0.45 10.86 -0.59
N ALA A 99 -0.61 10.48 0.12
CA ALA A 99 -1.12 11.15 1.31
C ALA A 99 -0.06 11.24 2.42
N PRO A 100 -0.23 12.09 3.46
CA PRO A 100 0.80 12.41 4.45
C PRO A 100 1.43 11.23 5.20
N GLY A 101 0.73 10.12 5.44
CA GLY A 101 1.27 8.86 5.99
C GLY A 101 1.95 7.94 4.96
N GLY A 102 2.14 8.41 3.75
CA GLY A 102 2.53 7.64 2.58
C GLY A 102 4.03 7.63 2.26
N ILE A 103 4.32 7.71 0.96
CA ILE A 103 5.64 7.43 0.36
C ILE A 103 6.80 8.28 0.87
N GLN A 104 6.54 9.54 1.11
CA GLN A 104 7.52 10.51 1.56
C GLN A 104 8.14 10.18 2.91
N ASN A 105 7.49 9.33 3.73
CA ASN A 105 8.00 8.97 5.05
C ASN A 105 9.06 7.86 5.03
N CYS A 106 9.34 7.26 3.88
CA CYS A 106 10.41 6.25 3.79
C CYS A 106 11.79 6.91 3.79
N GLY A 107 12.58 6.66 4.84
CA GLY A 107 13.98 7.10 4.94
C GLY A 107 14.98 6.22 4.15
N LYS A 108 14.50 5.20 3.42
CA LYS A 108 15.32 4.27 2.62
C LYS A 108 16.43 3.53 3.38
N ALA A 109 16.24 3.28 4.68
CA ALA A 109 17.21 2.54 5.51
C ALA A 109 17.49 1.10 5.03
N GLY A 110 16.54 0.47 4.33
CA GLY A 110 16.71 -0.89 3.78
C GLY A 110 16.47 -2.03 4.77
N ASN A 111 16.34 -1.74 6.08
CA ASN A 111 16.08 -2.75 7.13
C ASN A 111 14.90 -3.66 6.82
N CYS A 112 13.80 -3.09 6.29
CA CYS A 112 12.59 -3.85 5.98
C CYS A 112 12.84 -5.00 5.00
N GLN A 113 13.70 -4.80 3.99
CA GLN A 113 14.10 -5.84 3.05
C GLN A 113 15.06 -6.83 3.70
N ALA A 114 16.02 -6.34 4.49
CA ALA A 114 17.03 -7.18 5.14
C ALA A 114 16.42 -8.21 6.11
N VAL A 115 15.32 -7.85 6.79
CA VAL A 115 14.68 -8.73 7.78
C VAL A 115 13.52 -9.56 7.23
N CYS A 116 13.15 -9.40 5.96
CA CYS A 116 11.97 -10.06 5.42
C CYS A 116 12.21 -11.58 5.32
N PRO A 117 11.52 -12.44 6.10
CA PRO A 117 11.76 -13.89 6.09
C PRO A 117 11.31 -14.58 4.81
N LYS A 118 10.62 -13.85 3.93
CA LYS A 118 10.15 -14.31 2.62
C LYS A 118 10.99 -13.72 1.47
N GLU A 119 12.06 -13.00 1.79
CA GLU A 119 12.97 -12.40 0.82
C GLU A 119 12.26 -11.51 -0.22
N ILE A 120 11.16 -10.87 0.20
CA ILE A 120 10.37 -10.01 -0.67
C ILE A 120 11.23 -8.78 -1.01
N PRO A 121 11.35 -8.40 -2.29
CA PRO A 121 12.19 -7.27 -2.71
C PRO A 121 11.50 -5.93 -2.40
N LEU A 122 11.34 -5.61 -1.11
CA LEU A 122 10.58 -4.45 -0.62
C LEU A 122 11.15 -3.12 -1.11
N MET A 123 12.47 -3.00 -1.28
CA MET A 123 13.07 -1.77 -1.84
C MET A 123 12.79 -1.62 -3.33
N HIS A 124 12.66 -2.73 -4.08
CA HIS A 124 12.22 -2.67 -5.48
C HIS A 124 10.75 -2.27 -5.57
N SER A 125 9.89 -2.77 -4.67
CA SER A 125 8.51 -2.29 -4.54
C SER A 125 8.49 -0.78 -4.29
N TRP A 126 9.39 -0.27 -3.44
CA TRP A 126 9.52 1.17 -3.24
C TRP A 126 9.90 1.92 -4.52
N GLY A 127 10.90 1.46 -5.27
CA GLY A 127 11.25 2.06 -6.56
C GLY A 127 10.06 2.12 -7.53
N ARG A 128 9.28 1.03 -7.62
CA ARG A 128 8.06 0.97 -8.45
C ARG A 128 6.98 1.93 -7.97
N ALA A 129 6.75 1.99 -6.66
CA ALA A 129 5.77 2.88 -6.07
C ALA A 129 6.15 4.36 -6.29
N GLY A 130 7.43 4.72 -6.12
CA GLY A 130 7.94 6.07 -6.40
C GLY A 130 7.73 6.48 -7.85
N ARG A 131 8.10 5.62 -8.80
CA ARG A 131 7.87 5.90 -10.22
C ARG A 131 6.38 6.11 -10.53
N ALA A 132 5.51 5.25 -10.01
CA ALA A 132 4.07 5.37 -10.21
C ALA A 132 3.51 6.67 -9.60
N ALA A 133 3.96 7.06 -8.41
CA ALA A 133 3.59 8.33 -7.79
C ALA A 133 4.03 9.55 -8.62
N THR A 134 5.27 9.55 -9.11
CA THR A 134 5.78 10.63 -9.98
C THR A 134 4.96 10.75 -11.27
N ILE A 135 4.69 9.63 -11.94
CA ILE A 135 3.87 9.62 -13.16
C ILE A 135 2.47 10.16 -12.86
N HIS A 136 1.87 9.74 -11.75
CA HIS A 136 0.52 10.17 -11.35
C HIS A 136 0.44 11.67 -11.13
N VAL A 137 1.37 12.24 -10.35
CA VAL A 137 1.42 13.69 -10.10
C VAL A 137 1.62 14.48 -11.38
N ILE A 138 2.52 14.03 -12.27
CA ILE A 138 2.74 14.67 -13.57
C ILE A 138 1.46 14.62 -14.43
N LYS A 139 0.80 13.45 -14.48
CA LYS A 139 -0.45 13.27 -15.23
C LYS A 139 -1.54 14.24 -14.74
N LYS A 140 -1.78 14.31 -13.43
CA LYS A 140 -2.74 15.25 -12.83
C LYS A 140 -2.42 16.72 -13.13
N PHE A 141 -1.14 17.09 -13.06
CA PHE A 141 -0.70 18.44 -13.37
C PHE A 141 -1.06 18.85 -14.82
N PHE A 142 -0.88 17.96 -15.78
CA PHE A 142 -1.22 18.23 -17.19
C PHE A 142 -2.70 18.06 -17.53
N GLU A 143 -3.45 17.29 -16.75
CA GLU A 143 -4.91 17.13 -16.91
C GLU A 143 -5.73 18.23 -16.23
N GLY A 144 -5.09 19.10 -15.43
CA GLY A 144 -5.76 20.21 -14.73
C GLY A 144 -6.63 19.78 -13.54
N THR A 145 -6.45 18.56 -13.04
CA THR A 145 -7.24 17.93 -11.96
C THR A 145 -6.47 17.91 -10.64
N SER A 146 -5.93 19.08 -10.25
CA SER A 146 -5.19 19.28 -8.99
C SER A 146 -6.12 19.49 -7.80
#